data_AF-A0A850JD01-F1
#
_entry.id   AF-A0A850JD01-F1
#
_cell.length_a   1.000
_cell.length_b   1.000
_cell.length_c   1.000
_cell.angle_alpha   90.00
_cell.angle_beta   90.00
_cell.angle_gamma   90.00
#
_symmetry.space_group_name_H-M   'P 1'
#
loop_
_entity.id
_entity.type
_entity.pdbx_description
1 polymer ?
#
loop_
_entity_poly.entity_id
_entity_poly.type
_entity_poly.pdbx_seq_one_letter_code
_entity_poly.pdbx_strand_id
1 'polypeptide(L)'
;MPEDEDELRRQAEQFANELTNTVRGVVGRDTPPFQAVYENGGRRLVITTFASDSELPPPITITIGNVPRLELSLTLKGVWDGAKDYLAIEESKAAVRMAGGKAEPLFRWEYIRHPKSNIPGAHFQIHAHRDEVVYMLLTGRRANRRIKDRVNQLDSPRPRIPQLSNLHFPVGGPRFRPCLEDVLQFLVEEFGIDCEENWKKVLCEGRRGWRRMQTGVVVRDCPDEAVRVLRDLGYKIEEPDEKPPVSHKLIMY
;
A
#
# COMPACT_ATOMS: atom_id res chain seq x y z
N MET A 1 -29.86 2.77 11.37
CA MET A 1 -29.22 2.10 12.54
C MET A 1 -28.76 0.67 12.22
N PRO A 2 -29.57 -0.26 11.66
CA PRO A 2 -29.06 -1.51 11.07
C PRO A 2 -28.55 -1.32 9.63
N GLU A 3 -29.27 -0.54 8.81
CA GLU A 3 -28.94 -0.30 7.39
C GLU A 3 -27.57 0.37 7.19
N ASP A 4 -27.18 1.28 8.10
CA ASP A 4 -25.88 1.95 8.06
C ASP A 4 -24.74 0.96 8.37
N GLU A 5 -24.95 -0.03 9.24
CA GLU A 5 -23.93 -1.02 9.57
C GLU A 5 -23.69 -2.00 8.41
N ASP A 6 -24.75 -2.39 7.70
CA ASP A 6 -24.68 -3.26 6.53
C ASP A 6 -23.97 -2.57 5.35
N GLU A 7 -24.25 -1.29 5.12
CA GLU A 7 -23.58 -0.51 4.08
C GLU A 7 -22.08 -0.34 4.36
N LEU A 8 -21.73 -0.05 5.62
CA LEU A 8 -20.33 0.05 6.04
C LEU A 8 -19.60 -1.29 5.86
N ARG A 9 -20.24 -2.40 6.23
CA ARG A 9 -19.68 -3.73 6.00
C ARG A 9 -19.41 -4.00 4.53
N ARG A 10 -20.38 -3.65 3.67
CA ARG A 10 -20.26 -3.76 2.22
C ARG A 10 -19.09 -2.94 1.67
N GLN A 11 -18.85 -1.73 2.18
CA GLN A 11 -17.72 -0.90 1.77
C GLN A 11 -16.36 -1.53 2.14
N ALA A 12 -16.25 -2.06 3.36
CA ALA A 12 -15.03 -2.73 3.81
C ALA A 12 -14.74 -4.01 3.01
N GLU A 13 -15.77 -4.81 2.71
CA GLU A 13 -15.66 -5.99 1.86
C GLU A 13 -15.29 -5.63 0.42
N GLN A 14 -15.90 -4.59 -0.13
CA GLN A 14 -15.53 -4.07 -1.44
C GLN A 14 -14.06 -3.66 -1.47
N PHE A 15 -13.57 -2.96 -0.45
CA PHE A 15 -12.17 -2.56 -0.38
C PHE A 15 -11.23 -3.77 -0.26
N ALA A 16 -11.58 -4.79 0.52
CA ALA A 16 -10.83 -6.05 0.58
C ALA A 16 -10.79 -6.77 -0.78
N ASN A 17 -11.91 -6.77 -1.51
CA ASN A 17 -11.98 -7.32 -2.87
C ASN A 17 -11.11 -6.54 -3.86
N GLU A 18 -11.08 -5.21 -3.77
CA GLU A 18 -10.21 -4.36 -4.58
C GLU A 18 -8.72 -4.69 -4.33
N LEU A 19 -8.30 -4.80 -3.06
CA LEU A 19 -6.93 -5.21 -2.72
C LEU A 19 -6.59 -6.61 -3.26
N THR A 20 -7.53 -7.55 -3.13
CA THR A 20 -7.39 -8.91 -3.67
C THR A 20 -7.18 -8.92 -5.17
N ASN A 21 -8.02 -8.17 -5.89
CA ASN A 21 -7.94 -8.07 -7.34
C ASN A 21 -6.65 -7.39 -7.80
N THR A 22 -6.21 -6.32 -7.11
CA THR A 22 -4.94 -5.66 -7.39
C THR A 22 -3.76 -6.62 -7.23
N VAL A 23 -3.67 -7.33 -6.10
CA VAL A 23 -2.54 -8.25 -5.88
C VAL A 23 -2.59 -9.42 -6.86
N ARG A 24 -3.76 -10.04 -7.07
CA ARG A 24 -3.89 -11.16 -8.01
C ARG A 24 -3.61 -10.76 -9.45
N GLY A 25 -3.96 -9.53 -9.84
CA GLY A 25 -3.64 -8.99 -11.16
C GLY A 25 -2.16 -8.62 -11.35
N VAL A 26 -1.33 -8.77 -10.32
CA VAL A 26 0.12 -8.53 -10.39
C VAL A 26 0.89 -9.80 -10.12
N VAL A 27 0.65 -10.45 -8.99
CA VAL A 27 1.43 -11.58 -8.47
C VAL A 27 0.90 -12.94 -8.95
N GLY A 28 -0.39 -13.00 -9.30
CA GLY A 28 -1.04 -14.21 -9.80
C GLY A 28 -2.26 -14.64 -8.97
N ARG A 29 -3.10 -15.47 -9.59
CA ARG A 29 -4.45 -15.81 -9.09
C ARG A 29 -4.47 -16.63 -7.80
N ASP A 30 -3.43 -17.40 -7.54
CA ASP A 30 -3.34 -18.28 -6.36
C ASP A 30 -3.02 -17.52 -5.07
N THR A 31 -2.89 -16.19 -5.15
CA THR A 31 -2.66 -15.35 -3.97
C THR A 31 -3.85 -15.41 -3.01
N PRO A 32 -3.60 -15.54 -1.68
CA PRO A 32 -4.66 -15.47 -0.67
C PRO A 32 -5.50 -14.20 -0.80
N PRO A 33 -6.84 -14.28 -0.67
CA PRO A 33 -7.69 -13.11 -0.69
C PRO A 33 -7.49 -12.27 0.57
N PHE A 34 -7.79 -10.99 0.48
CA PHE A 34 -7.98 -10.12 1.64
C PHE A 34 -9.40 -10.28 2.17
N GLN A 35 -9.54 -10.15 3.48
CA GLN A 35 -10.83 -10.15 4.17
C GLN A 35 -10.90 -9.02 5.19
N ALA A 36 -12.10 -8.45 5.33
CA ALA A 36 -12.46 -7.52 6.39
C ALA A 36 -12.89 -8.30 7.65
N VAL A 37 -12.15 -8.14 8.74
CA VAL A 37 -12.42 -8.77 10.04
C VAL A 37 -12.84 -7.69 11.04
N TYR A 38 -13.97 -7.91 11.69
CA TYR A 38 -14.54 -6.98 12.66
C TYR A 38 -14.20 -7.39 14.08
N GLU A 39 -13.66 -6.46 14.85
CA GLU A 39 -13.28 -6.65 16.25
C GLU A 39 -14.11 -5.74 17.17
N ASN A 40 -14.10 -6.05 18.48
CA ASN A 40 -14.72 -5.23 19.52
C ASN A 40 -16.19 -4.86 19.22
N GLY A 41 -16.99 -5.85 18.80
CA GLY A 41 -18.41 -5.66 18.50
C GLY A 41 -18.66 -4.74 17.29
N GLY A 42 -17.77 -4.75 16.28
CA GLY A 42 -17.95 -4.02 15.02
C GLY A 42 -17.33 -2.62 14.97
N ARG A 43 -16.74 -2.14 16.07
CA ARG A 43 -16.12 -0.80 16.13
C ARG A 43 -14.75 -0.71 15.48
N ARG A 44 -14.01 -1.81 15.44
CA ARG A 44 -12.69 -1.88 14.80
C ARG A 44 -12.75 -2.82 13.62
N LEU A 45 -12.06 -2.44 12.57
CA LEU A 45 -11.91 -3.23 11.36
C LEU A 45 -10.43 -3.52 11.12
N VAL A 46 -10.11 -4.76 10.77
CA VAL A 46 -8.80 -5.16 10.27
C VAL A 46 -8.99 -5.77 8.89
N ILE A 47 -8.28 -5.25 7.89
CA ILE A 47 -8.21 -5.84 6.55
C ILE A 47 -6.82 -6.43 6.36
N THR A 48 -6.77 -7.73 6.12
CA THR A 48 -5.54 -8.51 5.93
C THR A 48 -5.84 -9.75 5.09
N THR A 49 -4.82 -10.46 4.65
CA THR A 49 -4.96 -11.75 3.96
C THR A 49 -5.61 -12.81 4.87
N PHE A 50 -6.34 -13.74 4.26
CA PHE A 50 -7.06 -14.81 4.96
C PHE A 50 -6.86 -16.17 4.28
N ALA A 51 -6.78 -17.22 5.09
CA ALA A 51 -6.91 -18.61 4.67
C ALA A 51 -7.66 -19.40 5.75
N SER A 52 -8.56 -20.29 5.32
CA SER A 52 -9.45 -21.04 6.22
C SER A 52 -8.74 -22.05 7.11
N ASP A 53 -7.55 -22.48 6.71
CA ASP A 53 -6.71 -23.48 7.36
C ASP A 53 -5.57 -22.87 8.20
N SER A 54 -5.58 -21.54 8.41
CA SER A 54 -4.53 -20.84 9.16
C SER A 54 -5.10 -19.94 10.25
N GLU A 55 -4.51 -20.03 11.45
CA GLU A 55 -4.83 -19.11 12.57
C GLU A 55 -4.23 -17.71 12.38
N LEU A 56 -3.19 -17.59 11.54
CA LEU A 56 -2.50 -16.33 11.26
C LEU A 56 -2.75 -15.90 9.80
N PRO A 57 -2.82 -14.59 9.51
CA PRO A 57 -2.89 -14.10 8.14
C PRO A 57 -1.71 -14.63 7.30
N PRO A 58 -1.95 -15.43 6.25
CA PRO A 58 -0.86 -15.96 5.42
C PRO A 58 -0.21 -14.83 4.63
N PRO A 59 1.12 -14.82 4.45
CA PRO A 59 1.76 -13.85 3.58
C PRO A 59 1.38 -14.07 2.11
N ILE A 60 1.54 -13.03 1.31
CA ILE A 60 1.52 -13.12 -0.15
C ILE A 60 2.89 -13.63 -0.59
N THR A 61 2.95 -14.84 -1.13
CA THR A 61 4.18 -15.40 -1.72
C THR A 61 4.53 -14.67 -3.00
N ILE A 62 5.77 -14.22 -3.10
CA ILE A 62 6.31 -13.50 -4.25
C ILE A 62 7.48 -14.30 -4.83
N THR A 63 7.37 -14.65 -6.12
CA THR A 63 8.35 -15.49 -6.80
C THR A 63 9.27 -14.67 -7.69
N ILE A 64 10.47 -15.19 -7.91
CA ILE A 64 11.40 -14.71 -8.95
C ILE A 64 11.91 -15.94 -9.70
N GLY A 65 11.58 -16.05 -10.98
CA GLY A 65 11.90 -17.23 -11.79
C GLY A 65 11.16 -18.48 -11.31
N ASN A 66 9.90 -18.33 -10.91
CA ASN A 66 9.01 -19.36 -10.34
C ASN A 66 9.49 -19.97 -9.01
N VAL A 67 10.46 -19.33 -8.34
CA VAL A 67 10.94 -19.74 -7.02
C VAL A 67 10.45 -18.75 -5.98
N PRO A 68 9.80 -19.18 -4.87
CA PRO A 68 9.47 -18.30 -3.75
C PRO A 68 10.72 -17.63 -3.20
N ARG A 69 10.79 -16.30 -3.27
CA ARG A 69 11.94 -15.52 -2.77
C ARG A 69 11.55 -14.52 -1.71
N LEU A 70 10.36 -13.95 -1.82
CA LEU A 70 9.87 -12.92 -0.92
C LEU A 70 8.47 -13.26 -0.43
N GLU A 71 8.13 -12.63 0.69
CA GLU A 71 6.79 -12.64 1.28
C GLU A 71 6.36 -11.19 1.52
N LEU A 72 5.15 -10.85 1.09
CA LEU A 72 4.52 -9.56 1.34
C LEU A 72 3.36 -9.72 2.31
N SER A 73 3.39 -9.00 3.44
CA SER A 73 2.25 -8.90 4.34
C SER A 73 1.69 -7.48 4.30
N LEU A 74 0.36 -7.34 4.19
CA LEU A 74 -0.33 -6.06 4.32
C LEU A 74 -1.40 -6.18 5.41
N THR A 75 -1.34 -5.30 6.41
CA THR A 75 -2.37 -5.16 7.43
C THR A 75 -2.85 -3.72 7.46
N LEU A 76 -4.16 -3.52 7.33
CA LEU A 76 -4.83 -2.24 7.45
C LEU A 76 -5.74 -2.30 8.67
N LYS A 77 -5.59 -1.39 9.62
CA LYS A 77 -6.53 -1.24 10.73
C LYS A 77 -7.30 0.05 10.55
N GLY A 78 -8.62 -0.05 10.62
CA GLY A 78 -9.52 1.06 10.50
C GLY A 78 -10.52 1.15 11.64
N VAL A 79 -11.14 2.31 11.72
CA VAL A 79 -12.30 2.59 12.54
C VAL A 79 -13.36 3.24 11.65
N TRP A 80 -14.61 3.11 12.04
CA TRP A 80 -15.67 3.95 11.49
C TRP A 80 -15.47 5.38 11.99
N ASP A 81 -15.62 6.37 11.11
CA ASP A 81 -15.56 7.76 11.53
C ASP A 81 -16.70 8.11 12.51
N GLY A 82 -16.59 9.25 13.19
CA GLY A 82 -17.52 9.64 14.26
C GLY A 82 -18.98 9.80 13.77
N ALA A 83 -19.15 10.13 12.48
CA ALA A 83 -20.44 10.21 11.80
C ALA A 83 -20.92 8.84 11.27
N LYS A 84 -20.02 7.84 11.21
CA LYS A 84 -20.22 6.49 10.63
C LYS A 84 -20.54 6.49 9.13
N ASP A 85 -20.08 7.49 8.40
CA ASP A 85 -20.32 7.59 6.96
C ASP A 85 -19.19 6.94 6.15
N TYR A 86 -17.99 6.80 6.74
CA TYR A 86 -16.81 6.32 6.00
C TYR A 86 -15.87 5.45 6.84
N LEU A 87 -15.21 4.50 6.15
CA LEU A 87 -14.08 3.75 6.69
C LEU A 87 -12.83 4.64 6.75
N ALA A 88 -12.32 4.88 7.97
CA ALA A 88 -11.07 5.58 8.19
C ALA A 88 -9.95 4.60 8.57
N ILE A 89 -8.89 4.53 7.75
CA ILE A 89 -7.68 3.77 8.12
C ILE A 89 -6.90 4.54 9.19
N GLU A 90 -6.67 3.92 10.34
CA GLU A 90 -5.87 4.43 11.45
C GLU A 90 -4.43 3.96 11.36
N GLU A 91 -4.22 2.71 10.94
CA GLU A 91 -2.89 2.12 10.78
C GLU A 91 -2.81 1.35 9.46
N SER A 92 -1.69 1.45 8.76
CA SER A 92 -1.38 0.53 7.67
C SER A 92 0.07 0.08 7.74
N LYS A 93 0.31 -1.21 7.53
CA LYS A 93 1.63 -1.81 7.53
C LYS A 93 1.79 -2.73 6.33
N ALA A 94 2.68 -2.37 5.41
CA ALA A 94 3.15 -3.24 4.35
C ALA A 94 4.59 -3.66 4.66
N ALA A 95 4.86 -4.97 4.74
CA ALA A 95 6.18 -5.48 5.09
C ALA A 95 6.63 -6.56 4.09
N VAL A 96 7.87 -6.45 3.63
CA VAL A 96 8.51 -7.39 2.70
C VAL A 96 9.55 -8.21 3.45
N ARG A 97 9.49 -9.53 3.35
CA ARG A 97 10.37 -10.50 4.00
C ARG A 97 11.03 -11.43 2.98
N MET A 98 12.13 -12.06 3.38
CA MET A 98 12.67 -13.22 2.67
C MET A 98 11.76 -14.42 2.90
N ALA A 99 11.40 -15.14 1.84
CA ALA A 99 10.60 -16.35 1.94
C ALA A 99 11.34 -17.43 2.76
N GLY A 100 10.66 -18.00 3.76
CA GLY A 100 11.26 -18.98 4.68
C GLY A 100 12.41 -18.45 5.55
N GLY A 101 12.60 -17.12 5.58
CA GLY A 101 13.66 -16.45 6.33
C GLY A 101 13.30 -16.16 7.79
N LYS A 102 14.10 -15.30 8.43
CA LYS A 102 13.78 -14.79 9.79
C LYS A 102 12.50 -13.97 9.78
N ALA A 103 11.90 -13.80 10.95
CA ALA A 103 10.69 -12.98 11.12
C ALA A 103 10.89 -11.48 10.79
N GLU A 104 12.14 -11.00 10.81
CA GLU A 104 12.49 -9.62 10.53
C GLU A 104 12.27 -9.26 9.04
N PRO A 105 11.51 -8.19 8.74
CA PRO A 105 11.26 -7.77 7.37
C PRO A 105 12.44 -6.98 6.79
N LEU A 106 12.78 -7.21 5.52
CA LEU A 106 13.74 -6.39 4.78
C LEU A 106 13.35 -4.91 4.80
N PHE A 107 12.07 -4.64 4.52
CA PHE A 107 11.52 -3.29 4.39
C PHE A 107 10.11 -3.21 4.95
N ARG A 108 9.74 -2.04 5.49
CA ARG A 108 8.39 -1.75 5.95
C ARG A 108 7.94 -0.35 5.61
N TRP A 109 6.74 -0.24 5.05
CA TRP A 109 5.99 1.01 4.94
C TRP A 109 4.91 1.01 6.01
N GLU A 110 4.93 2.03 6.86
CA GLU A 110 4.01 2.16 7.97
C GLU A 110 3.34 3.53 7.95
N TYR A 111 2.05 3.51 8.30
CA TYR A 111 1.25 4.70 8.54
C TYR A 111 0.48 4.51 9.84
N ILE A 112 0.44 5.58 10.63
CA ILE A 112 -0.27 5.69 11.90
C ILE A 112 -0.89 7.10 11.89
N ARG A 113 -2.22 7.19 11.88
CA ARG A 113 -2.95 8.47 11.83
C ARG A 113 -2.62 9.36 13.02
N HIS A 114 -2.51 8.75 14.20
CA HIS A 114 -2.28 9.42 15.47
C HIS A 114 -1.09 8.77 16.21
N PRO A 115 0.16 9.05 15.79
CA PRO A 115 1.34 8.49 16.45
C PRO A 115 1.41 8.98 17.91
N LYS A 116 1.65 8.05 18.84
CA LYS A 116 1.73 8.33 20.29
C LYS A 116 3.14 8.72 20.76
N SER A 117 4.11 8.72 19.85
CA SER A 117 5.54 9.02 20.10
C SER A 117 6.07 9.92 19.01
N ASN A 118 7.36 10.30 19.08
CA ASN A 118 8.03 11.16 18.10
C ASN A 118 8.26 10.50 16.72
N ILE A 119 7.56 9.41 16.41
CA ILE A 119 7.64 8.77 15.10
C ILE A 119 6.77 9.52 14.09
N PRO A 120 7.22 9.70 12.84
CA PRO A 120 6.39 10.30 11.81
C PRO A 120 5.13 9.46 11.55
N GLY A 121 4.00 10.13 11.30
CA GLY A 121 2.72 9.47 11.01
C GLY A 121 2.78 8.58 9.76
N ALA A 122 3.61 8.90 8.77
CA ALA A 122 3.95 8.01 7.66
C ALA A 122 5.46 7.85 7.61
N HIS A 123 5.95 6.62 7.62
CA HIS A 123 7.39 6.35 7.67
C HIS A 123 7.76 5.03 6.99
N PHE A 124 9.04 4.92 6.67
CA PHE A 124 9.65 3.78 6.01
C PHE A 124 10.82 3.27 6.84
N GLN A 125 10.91 1.96 7.04
CA GLN A 125 11.99 1.30 7.79
C GLN A 125 12.71 0.28 6.92
N ILE A 126 14.04 0.29 7.00
CA ILE A 126 14.92 -0.65 6.32
C ILE A 126 15.64 -1.46 7.40
N HIS A 127 15.46 -2.78 7.37
CA HIS A 127 16.26 -3.71 8.19
C HIS A 127 17.27 -4.50 7.35
N ALA A 128 17.03 -4.58 6.04
CA ALA A 128 17.80 -5.42 5.14
C ALA A 128 19.31 -5.21 5.26
N HIS A 129 20.04 -6.31 5.38
CA HIS A 129 21.50 -6.29 5.34
C HIS A 129 22.01 -6.24 3.89
N ARG A 130 23.29 -5.87 3.74
CA ARG A 130 23.90 -5.67 2.42
C ARG A 130 23.82 -6.92 1.55
N ASP A 131 24.09 -8.08 2.12
CA ASP A 131 24.07 -9.38 1.46
C ASP A 131 22.68 -9.76 0.95
N GLU A 132 21.63 -9.58 1.77
CA GLU A 132 20.24 -9.81 1.36
C GLU A 132 19.83 -8.91 0.18
N VAL A 133 20.21 -7.63 0.23
CA VAL A 133 19.91 -6.69 -0.85
C VAL A 133 20.65 -7.03 -2.14
N VAL A 134 21.95 -7.32 -2.04
CA VAL A 134 22.77 -7.74 -3.19
C VAL A 134 22.19 -9.01 -3.81
N TYR A 135 21.84 -9.99 -2.97
CA TYR A 135 21.21 -11.23 -3.42
C TYR A 135 19.93 -10.95 -4.21
N MET A 136 19.02 -10.12 -3.68
CA MET A 136 17.77 -9.79 -4.35
C MET A 136 17.98 -9.04 -5.68
N LEU A 137 18.89 -8.06 -5.70
CA LEU A 137 19.21 -7.29 -6.91
C LEU A 137 19.82 -8.15 -8.04
N LEU A 138 20.46 -9.26 -7.70
CA LEU A 138 21.08 -10.18 -8.66
C LEU A 138 20.21 -11.39 -9.03
N THR A 139 19.14 -11.64 -8.28
CA THR A 139 18.23 -12.77 -8.52
C THR A 139 17.29 -12.51 -9.70
N GLY A 140 16.83 -11.27 -9.89
CA GLY A 140 15.85 -10.86 -10.91
C GLY A 140 16.33 -10.84 -12.36
N ARG A 141 17.15 -11.80 -12.82
CA ARG A 141 18.03 -11.66 -14.00
C ARG A 141 17.38 -11.30 -15.35
N ARG A 142 16.05 -11.24 -15.51
CA ARG A 142 15.39 -11.06 -16.81
C ARG A 142 14.12 -10.19 -16.86
N ALA A 143 13.70 -9.56 -15.76
CA ALA A 143 12.41 -8.88 -15.73
C ALA A 143 12.35 -7.56 -16.53
N ASN A 144 13.36 -6.68 -16.41
CA ASN A 144 13.38 -5.38 -17.11
C ASN A 144 14.80 -4.94 -17.52
N ARG A 145 14.88 -3.83 -18.28
CA ARG A 145 16.16 -3.26 -18.75
C ARG A 145 17.10 -2.93 -17.60
N ARG A 146 16.61 -2.31 -16.53
CA ARG A 146 17.42 -1.92 -15.37
C ARG A 146 18.11 -3.13 -14.74
N ILE A 147 17.40 -4.23 -14.56
CA ILE A 147 17.97 -5.43 -13.97
C ILE A 147 18.91 -6.15 -14.93
N LYS A 148 18.59 -6.17 -16.23
CA LYS A 148 19.53 -6.66 -17.27
C LYS A 148 20.84 -5.87 -17.24
N ASP A 149 20.76 -4.54 -17.17
CA ASP A 149 21.94 -3.67 -17.10
C ASP A 149 22.77 -3.95 -15.83
N ARG A 150 22.13 -4.18 -14.67
CA ARG A 150 22.82 -4.57 -13.42
C ARG A 150 23.57 -5.90 -13.55
N VAL A 151 22.94 -6.90 -14.15
CA VAL A 151 23.57 -8.22 -14.35
C VAL A 151 24.72 -8.13 -15.34
N ASN A 152 24.52 -7.45 -16.48
CA ASN A 152 25.56 -7.28 -17.50
C ASN A 152 26.78 -6.51 -16.96
N GLN A 153 26.59 -5.60 -16.00
CA GLN A 153 27.71 -4.90 -15.35
C GLN A 153 28.62 -5.84 -14.56
N LEU A 154 28.13 -6.99 -14.10
CA LEU A 154 28.96 -7.99 -13.43
C LEU A 154 29.95 -8.67 -14.37
N ASP A 155 29.61 -8.76 -15.65
CA ASP A 155 30.47 -9.36 -16.68
C ASP A 155 31.43 -8.33 -17.32
N SER A 156 31.41 -7.07 -16.86
CA SER A 156 32.28 -6.02 -17.37
C SER A 156 33.71 -6.13 -16.80
N PRO A 157 34.75 -5.60 -17.49
CA PRO A 157 36.14 -5.63 -17.01
C PRO A 157 36.37 -4.96 -15.64
N ARG A 158 35.44 -4.11 -15.21
CA ARG A 158 35.42 -3.47 -13.89
C ARG A 158 34.04 -3.68 -13.27
N PRO A 159 33.77 -4.86 -12.70
CA PRO A 159 32.44 -5.23 -12.27
C PRO A 159 31.95 -4.31 -11.16
N ARG A 160 30.71 -3.82 -11.29
CA ARG A 160 30.06 -3.00 -10.28
C ARG A 160 29.02 -3.83 -9.54
N ILE A 161 29.34 -4.22 -8.31
CA ILE A 161 28.39 -4.95 -7.45
C ILE A 161 27.25 -3.98 -7.07
N PRO A 162 25.97 -4.36 -7.26
CA PRO A 162 24.85 -3.55 -6.82
C PRO A 162 24.89 -3.25 -5.33
N GLN A 163 24.34 -2.12 -4.93
CA GLN A 163 24.33 -1.63 -3.55
C GLN A 163 22.90 -1.27 -3.14
N LEU A 164 22.66 -1.19 -1.83
CA LEU A 164 21.39 -0.70 -1.27
C LEU A 164 21.03 0.68 -1.81
N SER A 165 22.02 1.56 -2.03
CA SER A 165 21.85 2.89 -2.62
C SER A 165 21.34 2.87 -4.07
N ASN A 166 21.26 1.71 -4.73
CA ASN A 166 20.69 1.57 -6.06
C ASN A 166 19.18 1.28 -6.06
N LEU A 167 18.57 1.07 -4.89
CA LEU A 167 17.12 0.89 -4.75
C LEU A 167 16.40 2.24 -4.66
N HIS A 168 15.27 2.34 -5.37
CA HIS A 168 14.40 3.50 -5.33
C HIS A 168 13.14 3.18 -4.54
N PHE A 169 13.17 3.42 -3.23
CA PHE A 169 12.02 3.15 -2.37
C PHE A 169 10.89 4.15 -2.65
N PRO A 170 9.65 3.69 -2.89
CA PRO A 170 8.51 4.58 -3.04
C PRO A 170 8.16 5.29 -1.73
N VAL A 171 7.84 6.58 -1.84
CA VAL A 171 7.36 7.43 -0.73
C VAL A 171 5.98 8.03 -1.01
N GLY A 172 5.26 7.51 -2.02
CA GLY A 172 3.88 7.87 -2.36
C GLY A 172 3.73 8.99 -3.38
N GLY A 173 4.86 9.45 -3.92
CA GLY A 173 4.92 10.48 -4.93
C GLY A 173 4.72 11.88 -4.33
N PRO A 174 4.25 12.85 -5.13
CA PRO A 174 4.33 14.26 -4.75
C PRO A 174 3.28 14.74 -3.75
N ARG A 175 2.26 13.92 -3.40
CA ARG A 175 1.08 14.39 -2.66
C ARG A 175 0.61 13.51 -1.52
N PHE A 176 0.74 12.20 -1.65
CA PHE A 176 0.21 11.26 -0.67
C PHE A 176 1.28 10.24 -0.30
N ARG A 177 1.03 9.46 0.76
CA ARG A 177 1.86 8.33 1.16
C ARG A 177 1.81 7.16 0.16
N PRO A 178 2.72 6.17 0.23
CA PRO A 178 2.65 4.99 -0.62
C PRO A 178 1.33 4.24 -0.47
N CYS A 179 0.77 3.81 -1.61
CA CYS A 179 -0.28 2.81 -1.68
C CYS A 179 0.32 1.41 -1.91
N LEU A 180 -0.50 0.36 -1.84
CA LEU A 180 -0.05 -1.01 -2.11
C LEU A 180 0.53 -1.15 -3.51
N GLU A 181 -0.05 -0.45 -4.49
CA GLU A 181 0.39 -0.44 -5.87
C GLU A 181 1.82 0.09 -6.03
N ASP A 182 2.23 1.05 -5.19
CA ASP A 182 3.60 1.56 -5.21
C ASP A 182 4.60 0.53 -4.70
N VAL A 183 4.23 -0.25 -3.67
CA VAL A 183 5.05 -1.35 -3.14
C VAL A 183 5.15 -2.48 -4.17
N LEU A 184 4.04 -2.87 -4.79
CA LEU A 184 4.05 -3.91 -5.84
C LEU A 184 4.88 -3.48 -7.05
N GLN A 185 4.74 -2.24 -7.52
CA GLN A 185 5.56 -1.72 -8.61
C GLN A 185 7.04 -1.72 -8.24
N PHE A 186 7.40 -1.36 -7.00
CA PHE A 186 8.76 -1.44 -6.52
C PHE A 186 9.31 -2.87 -6.60
N LEU A 187 8.56 -3.88 -6.15
CA LEU A 187 9.00 -5.27 -6.22
C LEU A 187 9.25 -5.72 -7.67
N VAL A 188 8.35 -5.36 -8.60
CA VAL A 188 8.52 -5.68 -10.02
C VAL A 188 9.74 -4.97 -10.61
N GLU A 189 9.86 -3.66 -10.41
CA GLU A 189 10.88 -2.87 -11.12
C GLU A 189 12.27 -2.96 -10.50
N GLU A 190 12.38 -3.22 -9.19
CA GLU A 190 13.66 -3.30 -8.49
C GLU A 190 14.18 -4.73 -8.30
N PHE A 191 13.29 -5.69 -8.03
CA PHE A 191 13.67 -7.09 -7.79
C PHE A 191 13.32 -8.04 -8.93
N GLY A 192 12.50 -7.60 -9.88
CA GLY A 192 12.17 -8.41 -11.05
C GLY A 192 11.36 -9.64 -10.70
N ILE A 193 10.37 -9.48 -9.83
CA ILE A 193 9.44 -10.54 -9.46
C ILE A 193 8.65 -11.01 -10.68
N ASP A 194 8.22 -12.28 -10.63
CA ASP A 194 7.29 -12.80 -11.63
C ASP A 194 5.96 -12.03 -11.49
N CYS A 195 5.38 -11.66 -12.63
CA CYS A 195 4.15 -10.89 -12.65
C CYS A 195 3.31 -11.16 -13.89
N GLU A 196 2.00 -10.92 -13.76
CA GLU A 196 1.01 -11.04 -14.83
C GLU A 196 1.24 -10.02 -15.95
N GLU A 197 0.95 -10.37 -17.20
CA GLU A 197 1.27 -9.54 -18.38
C GLU A 197 0.69 -8.11 -18.29
N ASN A 198 -0.51 -7.96 -17.72
CA ASN A 198 -1.22 -6.69 -17.61
C ASN A 198 -0.99 -5.94 -16.29
N TRP A 199 0.00 -6.34 -15.46
CA TRP A 199 0.23 -5.78 -14.13
C TRP A 199 0.29 -4.25 -14.10
N LYS A 200 0.90 -3.63 -15.12
CA LYS A 200 1.03 -2.15 -15.21
C LYS A 200 -0.33 -1.47 -15.24
N LYS A 201 -1.28 -2.03 -16.00
CA LYS A 201 -2.63 -1.49 -16.11
C LYS A 201 -3.36 -1.61 -14.77
N VAL A 202 -3.27 -2.78 -14.14
CA VAL A 202 -3.85 -3.05 -12.81
C VAL A 202 -3.34 -2.05 -11.77
N LEU A 203 -2.02 -1.85 -11.69
CA LEU A 203 -1.42 -0.89 -10.75
C LEU A 203 -1.81 0.56 -11.06
N CYS A 204 -1.91 0.94 -12.33
CA CYS A 204 -2.35 2.28 -12.72
C CYS A 204 -3.81 2.55 -12.31
N GLU A 205 -4.69 1.57 -12.51
CA GLU A 205 -6.11 1.68 -12.17
C GLU A 205 -6.33 1.72 -10.66
N GLY A 206 -5.69 0.81 -9.91
CA GLY A 206 -5.74 0.77 -8.44
C GLY A 206 -5.23 2.07 -7.82
N ARG A 207 -4.06 2.54 -8.25
CA ARG A 207 -3.49 3.82 -7.80
C ARG A 207 -4.40 5.01 -8.11
N ARG A 208 -5.07 5.02 -9.27
CA ARG A 208 -6.03 6.07 -9.63
C ARG A 208 -7.23 6.06 -8.69
N GLY A 209 -7.78 4.88 -8.39
CA GLY A 209 -8.87 4.71 -7.42
C GLY A 209 -8.47 5.22 -6.04
N TRP A 210 -7.31 4.76 -5.55
CA TRP A 210 -6.77 5.18 -4.25
C TRP A 210 -6.56 6.70 -4.16
N ARG A 211 -5.97 7.33 -5.18
CA ARG A 211 -5.75 8.80 -5.19
C ARG A 211 -7.07 9.58 -5.18
N ARG A 212 -8.10 9.11 -5.89
CA ARG A 212 -9.43 9.72 -5.87
C ARG A 212 -10.04 9.64 -4.47
N MET A 213 -9.98 8.47 -3.84
CA MET A 213 -10.44 8.29 -2.46
C MET A 213 -9.71 9.24 -1.50
N GLN A 214 -8.37 9.29 -1.54
CA GLN A 214 -7.59 10.16 -0.65
C GLN A 214 -7.85 11.65 -0.90
N THR A 215 -8.10 12.04 -2.15
CA THR A 215 -8.49 13.43 -2.47
C THR A 215 -9.81 13.78 -1.76
N GLY A 216 -10.81 12.89 -1.80
CA GLY A 216 -12.06 13.09 -1.07
C GLY A 216 -11.87 13.22 0.44
N VAL A 217 -10.94 12.44 1.02
CA VAL A 217 -10.57 12.56 2.44
C VAL A 217 -10.00 13.94 2.74
N VAL A 218 -9.01 14.41 1.97
CA VAL A 218 -8.38 15.72 2.17
C VAL A 218 -9.37 16.87 1.98
N VAL A 219 -10.30 16.76 1.02
CA VAL A 219 -11.37 17.76 0.84
C VAL A 219 -12.29 17.82 2.06
N ARG A 220 -12.63 16.69 2.67
CA ARG A 220 -13.43 16.67 3.91
C ARG A 220 -12.67 17.26 5.10
N ASP A 221 -11.36 17.10 5.13
CA ASP A 221 -10.54 17.74 6.16
C ASP A 221 -10.49 19.27 5.95
N CYS A 222 -10.36 19.75 4.70
CA CYS A 222 -10.25 21.18 4.34
C CYS A 222 -11.28 21.65 3.29
N PRO A 223 -12.58 21.68 3.60
CA PRO A 223 -13.60 22.00 2.60
C PRO A 223 -13.46 23.43 2.07
N ASP A 224 -13.11 24.41 2.92
CA ASP A 224 -12.98 25.82 2.52
C ASP A 224 -11.87 26.04 1.48
N GLU A 225 -10.70 25.41 1.67
CA GLU A 225 -9.59 25.50 0.70
C GLU A 225 -9.93 24.78 -0.60
N ALA A 226 -10.64 23.64 -0.52
CA ALA A 226 -11.14 22.96 -1.72
C ALA A 226 -12.09 23.86 -2.52
N VAL A 227 -13.04 24.53 -1.85
CA VAL A 227 -13.97 25.48 -2.47
C VAL A 227 -13.22 26.66 -3.10
N ARG A 228 -12.22 27.23 -2.40
CA ARG A 228 -11.37 28.31 -2.92
C ARG A 228 -10.67 27.90 -4.23
N VAL A 229 -10.00 26.75 -4.23
CA VAL A 229 -9.31 26.21 -5.42
C VAL A 229 -10.29 25.93 -6.56
N LEU A 230 -11.47 25.37 -6.28
CA LEU A 230 -12.47 25.14 -7.32
C LEU A 230 -12.99 26.44 -7.94
N ARG A 231 -13.21 27.48 -7.13
CA ARG A 231 -13.58 28.82 -7.62
C ARG A 231 -12.48 29.41 -8.50
N ASP A 232 -11.21 29.29 -8.11
CA ASP A 232 -10.05 29.73 -8.92
C ASP A 232 -9.97 29.01 -10.27
N LEU A 233 -10.37 27.73 -10.31
CA LEU A 233 -10.46 26.93 -11.54
C LEU A 233 -11.71 27.26 -12.40
N GLY A 234 -12.53 28.22 -11.98
CA GLY A 234 -13.72 28.67 -12.71
C GLY A 234 -15.00 27.88 -12.44
N TYR A 235 -15.00 27.01 -11.42
CA TYR A 235 -16.24 26.33 -11.00
C TYR A 235 -17.15 27.29 -10.25
N LYS A 236 -18.45 27.25 -10.57
CA LYS A 236 -19.49 27.87 -9.74
C LYS A 236 -19.82 26.91 -8.60
N ILE A 237 -19.67 27.38 -7.37
CA ILE A 237 -19.94 26.60 -6.15
C ILE A 237 -21.10 27.25 -5.41
N GLU A 238 -22.16 26.49 -5.20
CA GLU A 238 -23.27 26.83 -4.31
C GLU A 238 -22.92 26.35 -2.91
N GLU A 239 -22.93 27.25 -1.93
CA GLU A 239 -22.65 26.89 -0.54
C GLU A 239 -23.87 26.19 0.06
N PRO A 240 -23.68 25.14 0.88
CA PRO A 240 -24.79 24.52 1.60
C PRO A 240 -25.36 25.50 2.65
N ASP A 241 -26.65 25.38 2.94
CA ASP A 241 -27.33 26.20 3.96
C ASP A 241 -26.68 26.05 5.35
N GLU A 242 -26.19 24.85 5.66
CA GLU A 242 -25.39 24.56 6.84
C GLU A 242 -23.97 24.18 6.43
N LYS A 243 -22.97 24.89 6.95
CA LYS A 243 -21.57 24.56 6.71
C LYS A 243 -21.21 23.26 7.44
N PRO A 244 -20.59 22.28 6.76
CA PRO A 244 -20.10 21.10 7.44
C PRO A 244 -19.09 21.50 8.52
N PRO A 245 -19.06 20.81 9.67
CA PRO A 245 -18.13 21.13 10.74
C PRO A 245 -16.69 21.07 10.21
N VAL A 246 -15.95 22.16 10.41
CA VAL A 246 -14.54 22.23 10.00
C VAL A 246 -13.74 21.27 10.88
N SER A 247 -13.14 20.26 10.25
CA SER A 247 -12.10 19.43 10.87
C SER A 247 -10.88 20.33 11.14
N HIS A 248 -10.77 20.84 12.37
CA HIS A 248 -9.61 21.66 12.79
C HIS A 248 -8.29 20.85 12.87
N LYS A 249 -8.26 19.61 12.36
CA LYS A 249 -7.11 18.70 12.42
C LYS A 249 -6.12 18.87 11.27
N LEU A 250 -6.28 19.88 10.42
CA LEU A 250 -5.34 20.17 9.32
C LEU A 250 -3.95 20.61 9.75
N ILE A 251 -3.76 20.86 11.04
CA ILE A 251 -2.49 21.32 11.57
C ILE A 251 -2.20 20.45 12.79
N MET A 252 -0.95 20.03 12.95
CA MET A 252 -0.35 19.27 14.05
C MET A 252 -0.01 17.81 13.72
N TYR A 253 0.77 17.58 12.67
CA TYR A 253 1.84 16.57 12.65
C TYR A 253 3.03 17.08 11.84
#